data_AF-A0AAE3ZEK8-F1
#
_entry.id   AF-A0AAE3ZEK8-F1
#
_cell.length_a   1.000
_cell.length_b   1.000
_cell.length_c   1.000
_cell.angle_alpha   90.00
_cell.angle_beta   90.00
_cell.angle_gamma   90.00
#
_symmetry.space_group_name_H-M   'P 1'
#
loop_
_entity.id
_entity.type
_entity.pdbx_description
1 polymer ?
#
loop_
_entity_poly.entity_id
_entity_poly.type
_entity_poly.pdbx_seq_one_letter_code
_entity_poly.pdbx_strand_id
1 'polypeptide(L)'
;MSDAPSFTPFLYRALRKVARSEIGAVGPTGALRHRTDELSPRLISALFMLRRDGYIQLGTQHRTGTESWIPAELTLRGTQLLGHWMRTHPSVGFSYEAAASQHPPQATSQQRSQPRQLRAVQD
;
A
#
# COMPACT_ATOMS: atom_id res chain seq x y z
N MET A 1 -6.08 -27.81 -9.22
CA MET A 1 -4.73 -27.21 -9.08
C MET A 1 -4.92 -25.83 -8.47
N SER A 2 -4.35 -25.58 -7.30
CA SER A 2 -4.57 -24.32 -6.58
C SER A 2 -3.72 -23.21 -7.22
N ASP A 3 -4.34 -22.41 -8.10
CA ASP A 3 -3.77 -21.18 -8.67
C ASP A 3 -3.80 -20.04 -7.63
N ALA A 4 -3.25 -20.32 -6.45
CA ALA A 4 -3.13 -19.33 -5.39
C ALA A 4 -1.88 -18.49 -5.66
N PRO A 5 -1.94 -17.15 -5.51
CA PRO A 5 -0.78 -16.31 -5.71
C PRO A 5 0.33 -16.74 -4.75
N SER A 6 1.58 -16.63 -5.22
CA SER A 6 2.75 -16.81 -4.36
C SER A 6 2.75 -15.77 -3.24
N PHE A 7 3.28 -16.14 -2.08
CA PHE A 7 3.40 -15.23 -0.96
C PHE A 7 4.21 -14.00 -1.35
N THR A 8 3.64 -12.81 -1.12
CA THR A 8 4.40 -11.55 -1.16
C THR A 8 4.04 -10.69 0.06
N PRO A 9 5.00 -9.96 0.64
CA PRO A 9 4.74 -9.12 1.82
C PRO A 9 3.66 -8.05 1.57
N PHE A 10 3.60 -7.48 0.36
CA PHE A 10 2.64 -6.44 0.01
C PHE A 10 1.21 -6.99 -0.15
N LEU A 11 1.03 -8.16 -0.78
CA LEU A 11 -0.28 -8.83 -0.85
C LEU A 11 -0.76 -9.23 0.55
N TYR A 12 0.14 -9.77 1.38
CA TYR A 12 -0.18 -10.13 2.76
C TYR A 12 -0.60 -8.91 3.59
N ARG A 13 0.14 -7.79 3.51
CA ARG A 13 -0.23 -6.53 4.18
C ARG A 13 -1.58 -6.01 3.71
N ALA A 14 -1.83 -6.03 2.38
CA ALA A 14 -3.10 -5.60 1.82
C ALA A 14 -4.27 -6.42 2.37
N LEU A 15 -4.17 -7.75 2.39
CA LEU A 15 -5.18 -8.63 2.97
C LEU A 15 -5.41 -8.35 4.46
N ARG A 16 -4.36 -8.11 5.24
CA ARG A 16 -4.49 -7.77 6.67
C ARG A 16 -5.20 -6.44 6.89
N LYS A 17 -4.93 -5.41 6.06
CA LYS A 17 -5.61 -4.11 6.16
C LYS A 17 -7.09 -4.21 5.78
N VAL A 18 -7.41 -5.00 4.74
CA VAL A 18 -8.80 -5.29 4.37
C VAL A 18 -9.51 -6.06 5.49
N ALA A 19 -8.87 -7.05 6.10
CA ALA A 19 -9.42 -7.81 7.23
C ALA A 19 -9.73 -6.95 8.47
N ARG A 20 -9.06 -5.80 8.61
CA ARG A 20 -9.28 -4.82 9.68
C ARG A 20 -10.27 -3.70 9.29
N SER A 21 -10.89 -3.80 8.11
CA SER A 21 -11.80 -2.78 7.58
C SER A 21 -11.16 -1.39 7.41
N GLU A 22 -9.84 -1.35 7.19
CA GLU A 22 -9.08 -0.10 7.01
C GLU A 22 -9.11 0.41 5.56
N ILE A 23 -9.45 -0.48 4.62
CA ILE A 23 -9.49 -0.22 3.18
C ILE A 23 -10.94 -0.13 2.72
N GLY A 24 -11.20 0.80 1.80
CA GLY A 24 -12.50 0.96 1.17
C GLY A 24 -12.42 1.88 -0.03
N ALA A 25 -13.58 2.28 -0.55
CA ALA A 25 -13.70 3.19 -1.68
C ALA A 25 -14.77 4.25 -1.44
N VAL A 26 -14.66 5.35 -2.17
CA VAL A 26 -15.74 6.36 -2.28
C VAL A 26 -16.63 5.95 -3.43
N GLY A 27 -17.75 5.32 -3.10
CA GLY A 27 -18.69 4.78 -4.08
C GLY A 27 -18.26 3.43 -4.69
N PRO A 28 -19.17 2.80 -5.46
CA PRO A 28 -19.03 1.41 -5.91
C PRO A 28 -17.94 1.22 -6.98
N THR A 29 -17.64 2.27 -7.74
CA THR A 29 -16.61 2.27 -8.79
C THR A 29 -15.34 3.00 -8.37
N GLY A 30 -15.27 3.47 -7.13
CA GLY A 30 -14.13 4.22 -6.61
C GLY A 30 -12.86 3.37 -6.51
N ALA A 31 -11.72 4.06 -6.54
CA ALA A 31 -10.41 3.45 -6.25
C ALA A 31 -10.35 3.01 -4.78
N LEU A 32 -9.70 1.87 -4.53
CA LEU A 32 -9.44 1.40 -3.17
C LEU A 32 -8.38 2.30 -2.51
N ARG A 33 -8.70 2.77 -1.30
CA ARG A 33 -7.86 3.66 -0.50
C ARG A 33 -7.94 3.31 0.98
N HIS A 34 -7.00 3.82 1.77
CA HIS A 34 -7.14 3.82 3.23
C HIS A 34 -8.19 4.86 3.64
N ARG A 35 -8.77 4.70 4.83
CA ARG A 35 -9.70 5.70 5.37
C ARG A 35 -9.03 7.05 5.67
N THR A 36 -7.84 7.02 6.26
CA THR A 36 -7.16 8.21 6.81
C THR A 36 -5.77 8.47 6.24
N ASP A 37 -5.15 7.46 5.62
CA ASP A 37 -3.70 7.48 5.34
C ASP A 37 -3.45 7.36 3.84
N GLU A 38 -2.30 7.84 3.39
CA GLU A 38 -1.84 7.59 2.04
C GLU A 38 -1.30 6.16 1.92
N LEU A 39 -1.78 5.43 0.90
CA LEU A 39 -1.27 4.09 0.60
C LEU A 39 -0.03 4.21 -0.28
N SER A 40 1.02 3.45 0.02
CA SER A 40 2.16 3.38 -0.87
C SER A 40 1.77 2.77 -2.24
N PRO A 41 2.43 3.16 -3.35
CA PRO A 41 2.08 2.66 -4.68
C PRO A 41 2.06 1.13 -4.78
N ARG A 42 3.00 0.44 -4.11
CA ARG A 42 3.04 -1.03 -4.07
C ARG A 42 1.81 -1.64 -3.40
N LEU A 43 1.28 -0.99 -2.37
CA LEU A 43 0.11 -1.44 -1.66
C LEU A 43 -1.17 -1.21 -2.49
N ILE A 44 -1.22 -0.11 -3.24
CA ILE A 44 -2.29 0.15 -4.22
C ILE A 44 -2.29 -0.93 -5.30
N SER A 45 -1.12 -1.25 -5.89
CA SER A 45 -1.01 -2.34 -6.86
C SER A 45 -1.42 -3.69 -6.28
N ALA A 46 -1.04 -3.98 -5.03
CA ALA A 46 -1.44 -5.19 -4.33
C ALA A 46 -2.98 -5.29 -4.16
N LEU A 47 -3.63 -4.21 -3.75
CA LEU A 47 -5.09 -4.15 -3.63
C LEU A 47 -5.79 -4.34 -4.98
N PHE A 48 -5.25 -3.75 -6.05
CA PHE A 48 -5.77 -3.94 -7.40
C PHE A 48 -5.71 -5.41 -7.83
N MET A 49 -4.56 -6.07 -7.66
CA MET A 49 -4.40 -7.49 -7.99
C MET A 49 -5.36 -8.36 -7.17
N LEU A 50 -5.46 -8.14 -5.85
CA LEU A 50 -6.37 -8.91 -5.00
C LEU A 50 -7.84 -8.75 -5.41
N ARG A 51 -8.25 -7.54 -5.82
CA ARG A 51 -9.63 -7.29 -6.28
C ARG A 51 -9.88 -7.96 -7.63
N ARG A 52 -8.94 -7.80 -8.57
CA ARG A 52 -9.01 -8.42 -9.91
C ARG A 52 -9.11 -9.95 -9.81
N ASP A 53 -8.34 -10.55 -8.91
CA ASP A 53 -8.24 -12.00 -8.75
C ASP A 53 -9.33 -12.57 -7.79
N GLY A 54 -10.22 -11.72 -7.28
CA GLY A 54 -11.39 -12.12 -6.49
C GLY A 54 -11.12 -12.50 -5.03
N TYR A 55 -10.01 -12.07 -4.46
CA TYR A 55 -9.70 -12.27 -3.04
C TYR A 55 -10.35 -11.23 -2.14
N ILE A 56 -10.64 -10.05 -2.67
CA ILE A 56 -11.33 -8.98 -1.96
C ILE A 56 -12.43 -8.40 -2.84
N GLN A 57 -13.45 -7.83 -2.21
CA GLN A 57 -14.56 -7.15 -2.89
C GLN A 57 -14.96 -5.90 -2.10
N LEU A 58 -15.76 -5.02 -2.72
CA LEU A 58 -16.43 -3.97 -1.95
C LEU A 58 -17.65 -4.58 -1.27
N GLY A 59 -17.83 -4.27 0.01
CA GLY A 59 -19.01 -4.65 0.76
C GLY A 59 -20.26 -3.91 0.27
N THR A 60 -21.41 -4.25 0.85
CA THR A 60 -22.64 -3.50 0.60
C THR A 60 -22.61 -2.19 1.37
N GLN A 61 -22.85 -1.06 0.70
CA GLN A 61 -22.86 0.27 1.29
C GLN A 61 -23.77 0.29 2.53
N HIS A 62 -23.20 0.53 3.71
CA HIS A 62 -24.01 0.81 4.90
C HIS A 62 -24.57 2.22 4.72
N ARG A 63 -25.84 2.33 4.32
CA ARG A 63 -26.54 3.61 4.19
C ARG A 63 -26.79 4.21 5.57
N THR A 64 -25.76 4.75 6.18
CA THR A 64 -25.87 5.60 7.37
C THR A 64 -25.19 6.93 7.06
N GLY A 65 -25.89 7.80 6.34
CA GLY A 65 -25.49 9.19 6.11
C GLY A 65 -24.93 9.51 4.71
N THR A 66 -24.53 10.78 4.56
CA THR A 66 -23.92 11.39 3.37
C THR A 66 -22.50 10.88 3.07
N GLU A 67 -21.95 10.01 3.91
CA GLU A 67 -20.63 9.44 3.72
C GLU A 67 -20.70 8.25 2.74
N SER A 68 -20.20 8.46 1.53
CA SER A 68 -20.16 7.49 0.43
C SER A 68 -19.07 6.41 0.59
N TRP A 69 -18.65 6.14 1.82
CA TRP A 69 -17.60 5.17 2.12
C TRP A 69 -18.14 3.74 2.07
N ILE A 70 -17.51 2.90 1.24
CA ILE A 70 -17.83 1.48 1.11
C ILE A 70 -16.61 0.68 1.55
N PRO A 71 -16.67 -0.08 2.66
CA PRO A 71 -15.53 -0.88 3.11
C PRO A 71 -15.23 -1.99 2.11
N ALA A 72 -13.96 -2.32 1.95
CA ALA A 72 -13.55 -3.55 1.28
C ALA A 72 -13.63 -4.72 2.26
N GLU A 73 -14.01 -5.87 1.76
CA GLU A 73 -14.19 -7.11 2.52
C GLU A 73 -13.41 -8.25 1.89
N LEU A 74 -12.96 -9.18 2.73
CA LEU A 74 -12.37 -10.44 2.26
C LEU A 74 -13.47 -11.34 1.69
N THR A 75 -13.23 -11.93 0.52
CA THR A 75 -14.04 -13.05 0.04
C THR A 75 -13.66 -14.32 0.82
N LEU A 76 -14.44 -15.39 0.67
CA LEU A 76 -14.08 -16.70 1.22
C LEU A 76 -12.66 -17.13 0.78
N ARG A 77 -12.31 -16.89 -0.50
CA ARG A 77 -10.97 -17.18 -1.03
C ARG A 77 -9.91 -16.31 -0.36
N GLY A 78 -10.18 -15.02 -0.16
CA GLY A 78 -9.29 -14.10 0.55
C GLY A 78 -9.03 -14.52 1.99
N THR A 79 -10.07 -14.92 2.71
CA THR A 79 -9.97 -15.42 4.09
C THR A 79 -9.15 -16.70 4.18
N GLN A 80 -9.37 -17.64 3.26
CA GLN A 80 -8.59 -18.88 3.19
C GLN A 80 -7.11 -18.60 2.87
N LEU A 81 -6.82 -17.71 1.92
CA LEU A 81 -5.47 -17.31 1.55
C LEU A 81 -4.74 -16.64 2.73
N LEU A 82 -5.40 -15.66 3.37
CA LEU A 82 -4.83 -14.97 4.53
C LEU A 82 -4.56 -15.97 5.66
N GLY A 83 -5.50 -16.84 5.98
CA GLY A 83 -5.33 -17.87 7.01
C GLY A 83 -4.20 -18.85 6.68
N HIS A 84 -4.07 -19.26 5.42
CA HIS A 84 -2.95 -20.09 4.97
C HIS A 84 -1.60 -19.39 5.18
N TRP A 85 -1.46 -18.14 4.72
CA TRP A 85 -0.22 -17.37 4.88
C TRP A 85 0.11 -17.07 6.34
N MET A 86 -0.88 -16.80 7.20
CA MET A 86 -0.66 -16.61 8.63
C MET A 86 -0.07 -17.87 9.30
N ARG A 87 -0.49 -19.06 8.86
CA ARG A 87 0.05 -20.33 9.39
C ARG A 87 1.45 -20.64 8.87
N THR A 88 1.74 -20.31 7.62
CA THR A 88 3.03 -20.65 6.98
C THR A 88 4.10 -19.57 7.16
N HIS A 89 3.73 -18.34 7.51
CA HIS A 89 4.64 -17.19 7.63
C HIS A 89 4.43 -16.36 8.92
N PRO A 90 4.52 -16.98 10.12
CA PRO A 90 4.21 -16.31 11.39
C PRO A 90 5.11 -15.10 11.71
N SER A 91 6.35 -15.09 11.22
CA SER A 91 7.37 -14.07 11.50
C SER A 91 7.20 -12.75 10.74
N VAL A 92 6.32 -12.68 9.73
CA VAL A 92 6.11 -11.47 8.91
C VAL A 92 5.24 -10.40 9.63
N GLY A 93 4.78 -10.70 10.85
CA GLY A 93 4.07 -9.75 11.69
C GLY A 93 4.89 -8.56 12.19
N PHE A 94 6.23 -8.67 12.25
CA PHE A 94 7.07 -7.75 13.02
C PHE A 94 8.08 -6.89 12.22
N SER A 95 8.52 -7.27 11.01
CA SER A 95 9.77 -6.71 10.45
C SER A 95 9.66 -5.80 9.21
N TYR A 96 8.50 -5.65 8.55
CA TYR A 96 8.45 -4.86 7.30
C TYR A 96 8.06 -3.38 7.49
N GLU A 97 7.59 -2.99 8.68
CA GLU A 97 7.22 -1.60 8.96
C GLU A 97 8.44 -0.67 8.96
N ALA A 98 9.61 -1.20 9.35
CA ALA A 98 10.88 -0.49 9.31
C ALA A 98 11.46 -0.32 7.88
N ALA A 99 11.09 -1.20 6.93
CA ALA A 99 11.68 -1.22 5.59
C ALA A 99 10.95 -0.31 4.59
N ALA A 100 9.66 -0.02 4.81
CA ALA A 100 8.87 0.81 3.90
C ALA A 100 9.12 2.32 4.06
N SER A 101 9.77 2.74 5.14
CA SER A 101 10.09 4.15 5.42
C SER A 101 11.48 4.59 4.94
N GLN A 102 12.25 3.71 4.29
CA GLN A 102 13.55 4.07 3.74
C GLN A 102 13.40 4.60 2.31
N HIS A 103 12.91 5.84 2.21
CA HIS A 103 13.31 6.70 1.11
C HIS A 103 14.83 6.96 1.24
N PRO A 104 15.66 6.72 0.22
CA PRO A 104 16.99 7.30 0.21
C PRO A 104 16.82 8.84 0.22
N PRO A 105 17.56 9.59 1.05
CA PRO A 105 17.57 11.04 0.94
C PRO A 105 18.03 11.38 -0.48
N GLN A 106 17.25 12.19 -1.19
CA GLN A 106 17.68 12.76 -2.45
C GLN A 106 19.04 13.43 -2.22
N ALA A 107 20.05 12.94 -2.93
CA ALA A 107 21.34 13.59 -3.00
C ALA A 107 21.08 15.04 -3.41
N THR A 108 21.28 15.94 -2.46
CA THR A 108 21.28 17.38 -2.69
C THR A 108 22.39 17.64 -3.70
N SER A 109 21.99 17.95 -4.93
CA SER A 109 22.86 18.56 -5.92
C SER A 109 23.40 19.86 -5.32
N GLN A 110 24.54 19.78 -4.64
CA GLN A 110 25.40 20.93 -4.37
C GLN A 110 25.92 21.41 -5.72
N GLN A 111 25.09 22.18 -6.42
CA GLN A 111 25.53 22.97 -7.54
C GLN A 111 26.35 24.12 -6.97
N ARG A 112 27.64 23.82 -6.86
CA ARG A 112 28.82 24.64 -6.70
C ARG A 112 28.66 26.07 -7.26
N SER A 113 28.08 26.97 -6.48
CA SER A 113 28.20 28.41 -6.70
C SER A 113 29.64 28.82 -6.36
N GLN A 114 30.52 28.84 -7.36
CA GLN A 114 31.85 29.41 -7.21
C GLN A 114 31.73 30.91 -6.91
N PRO A 115 32.36 31.45 -5.85
CA PRO A 115 32.57 32.88 -5.76
C PRO A 115 33.63 33.30 -6.79
N ARG A 116 33.26 34.23 -7.67
CA ARG A 116 34.11 34.91 -8.64
C ARG A 116 35.25 35.60 -7.89
N GLN A 117 36.44 35.00 -7.88
CA GLN A 117 37.68 35.64 -7.42
C GLN A 117 38.07 36.72 -8.43
N LEU A 118 37.73 37.97 -8.14
CA LEU A 118 38.35 39.13 -8.77
C LEU A 118 39.72 39.32 -8.12
N ARG A 119 40.78 38.79 -8.73
CA ARG A 119 42.15 39.19 -8.44
C ARG A 119 42.61 40.26 -9.43
N ALA A 120 43.26 41.24 -8.85
CA ALA A 120 43.79 42.46 -9.41
C ALA A 120 45.11 42.26 -10.19
N VAL A 121 45.26 43.05 -11.28
CA VAL A 121 46.46 43.78 -11.77
C VAL A 121 47.62 43.02 -12.46
N GLN A 122 47.99 43.54 -13.65
CA GLN A 122 49.29 43.65 -14.38
C GLN A 122 49.04 43.41 -15.89
N ASP A 123 49.44 44.24 -16.87
CA ASP A 123 50.49 45.26 -17.00
C ASP A 123 50.00 46.73 -17.08
#